data_AF-A0A7V3N5Y5-F1
#
_entry.id   AF-A0A7V3N5Y5-F1
#
_cell.length_a   1.000
_cell.length_b   1.000
_cell.length_c   1.000
_cell.angle_alpha   90.00
_cell.angle_beta   90.00
_cell.angle_gamma   90.00
#
_symmetry.space_group_name_H-M   'P 1'
#
loop_
_entity.id
_entity.type
_entity.pdbx_description
1 polymer ?
#
loop_
_entity_poly.entity_id
_entity_poly.type
_entity_poly.pdbx_seq_one_letter_code
_entity_poly.pdbx_strand_id
1 'polypeptide(L)' 'MTGNIKVLIAIVGPTASGKSDLAIHLAQKYDGEIICADSRTIYKGLNIGTAKPYLNLKFKIKDTKFGPVYQIEG' A
#
# COMPACT_ATOMS: atom_id res chain seq x y z
N MET A 1 10.64 12.34 27.74
CA MET A 1 9.70 11.50 26.98
C MET A 1 9.94 11.73 25.49
N THR A 2 10.87 11.01 24.87
CA THR A 2 11.02 11.04 23.40
C THR A 2 10.20 9.90 22.83
N GLY A 3 8.92 10.18 22.56
CA GLY A 3 8.07 9.24 21.82
C GLY A 3 8.61 9.11 20.39
N ASN A 4 8.85 7.88 19.95
CA ASN A 4 9.27 7.60 18.59
C ASN A 4 8.07 7.87 17.67
N ILE A 5 8.05 9.03 16.99
CA ILE A 5 6.95 9.41 16.11
C ILE A 5 7.10 8.63 14.81
N LYS A 6 6.16 7.71 14.57
CA LYS A 6 6.02 7.06 13.27
C LYS A 6 5.31 8.01 12.31
N VAL A 7 5.95 8.30 11.18
CA VAL A 7 5.37 9.13 10.12
C VAL A 7 4.28 8.33 9.40
N LEU A 8 3.10 8.93 9.25
CA LEU A 8 1.98 8.38 8.48
C LEU A 8 1.69 9.28 7.29
N ILE A 9 1.62 8.69 6.09
CA ILE A 9 1.26 9.40 4.86
C ILE A 9 -0.12 8.92 4.41
N ALA A 10 -1.06 9.84 4.24
CA ALA A 10 -2.38 9.56 3.68
C ALA A 10 -2.44 10.05 2.23
N ILE A 11 -2.66 9.13 1.28
CA ILE A 11 -2.78 9.44 -0.16
C ILE A 11 -4.26 9.42 -0.54
N VAL A 12 -4.83 10.59 -0.79
CA VAL A 12 -6.25 10.78 -1.09
C VAL A 12 -6.45 11.34 -2.50
N GLY A 13 -7.64 11.12 -3.07
CA GLY A 13 -7.99 11.62 -4.41
C GLY A 13 -8.96 10.71 -5.18
N PRO A 14 -9.50 11.17 -6.33
CA PRO A 14 -10.51 10.47 -7.12
C PRO A 14 -10.07 9.09 -7.61
N THR A 15 -11.02 8.19 -7.92
CA THR A 15 -10.72 6.92 -8.59
C THR A 15 -9.91 7.15 -9.86
N ALA A 16 -8.96 6.26 -10.16
CA ALA A 16 -8.06 6.34 -11.31
C ALA A 16 -7.06 7.53 -11.35
N SER A 17 -6.89 8.28 -10.26
CA SER A 17 -5.92 9.41 -10.19
C SER A 17 -4.45 9.02 -9.93
N GLY A 18 -4.06 7.75 -10.09
CA GLY A 18 -2.67 7.31 -9.88
C GLY A 18 -2.20 7.11 -8.42
N LYS A 19 -3.10 7.14 -7.43
CA LYS A 19 -2.74 6.99 -6.00
C LYS A 19 -1.96 5.72 -5.68
N SER A 20 -2.32 4.60 -6.31
CA SER A 20 -1.64 3.32 -6.11
C SER A 20 -0.18 3.36 -6.54
N ASP A 21 0.11 4.01 -7.67
CA ASP A 21 1.48 4.14 -8.17
C ASP A 21 2.34 5.00 -7.24
N LEU A 22 1.76 6.11 -6.75
CA LEU A 22 2.43 6.97 -5.76
C LEU A 22 2.69 6.23 -4.44
N ALA A 23 1.73 5.43 -3.96
CA ALA A 23 1.90 4.64 -2.74
C ALA A 23 3.06 3.65 -2.84
N ILE A 24 3.14 2.93 -3.96
CA ILE A 24 4.21 1.95 -4.23
C ILE A 24 5.57 2.66 -4.32
N HIS A 25 5.65 3.77 -5.07
CA HIS A 25 6.89 4.54 -5.20
C HIS A 25 7.39 5.03 -3.84
N LEU A 26 6.50 5.57 -2.99
CA LEU A 26 6.86 6.02 -1.64
C LEU A 26 7.26 4.86 -0.74
N ALA A 27 6.56 3.72 -0.81
CA ALA A 27 6.90 2.53 -0.04
C ALA A 27 8.29 1.99 -0.40
N GLN A 28 8.63 1.89 -1.69
CA GLN A 28 9.96 1.48 -2.13
C GLN A 28 11.05 2.47 -1.71
N LYS A 29 10.77 3.78 -1.84
CA LYS A 29 11.74 4.83 -1.52
C LYS A 29 12.09 4.89 -0.03
N TYR A 30 11.14 4.57 0.84
CA TYR A 30 11.27 4.76 2.29
C TYR A 30 11.20 3.46 3.10
N ASP A 31 11.26 2.28 2.45
CA ASP A 31 10.99 0.96 3.07
C ASP A 31 9.69 0.99 3.90
N GLY A 32 8.68 1.60 3.30
CA GLY A 32 7.39 1.87 3.92
C GLY A 32 6.40 0.74 3.74
N GLU A 33 5.42 0.70 4.63
CA GLU A 33 4.31 -0.24 4.58
C GLU A 33 3.05 0.43 4.01
N ILE A 34 2.31 -0.29 3.16
CA ILE A 34 1.07 0.20 2.55
C ILE A 34 -0.13 -0.45 3.24
N ILE A 35 -1.06 0.38 3.67
CA ILE A 35 -2.38 -0.01 4.18
C ILE A 35 -3.43 0.50 3.21
N CYS A 36 -4.27 -0.40 2.68
CA CYS A 36 -5.30 -0.02 1.71
C CYS A 36 -6.60 0.38 2.45
N ALA A 37 -7.01 1.65 2.31
CA ALA A 37 -8.19 2.21 2.98
C ALA A 37 -9.39 2.38 2.02
N ASP A 38 -9.51 1.52 1.00
CA ASP A 38 -10.66 1.52 0.09
C ASP A 38 -11.64 0.40 0.49
N SER A 39 -12.90 0.77 0.76
CA SER A 39 -13.95 -0.15 1.22
C SER A 39 -14.24 -1.29 0.25
N ARG A 40 -13.91 -1.11 -1.04
CA ARG A 40 -14.14 -2.09 -2.11
C ARG A 40 -12.96 -3.03 -2.34
N THR A 41 -11.79 -2.74 -1.76
CA THR A 41 -10.53 -3.48 -1.99
C THR A 41 -10.21 -4.45 -0.84
N ILE A 42 -11.06 -4.53 0.19
CA ILE A 42 -10.85 -5.35 1.40
C ILE A 42 -10.89 -6.86 1.14
N TYR A 43 -11.36 -7.34 0.00
CA TYR A 43 -11.42 -8.78 -0.29
C TYR A 43 -10.69 -9.15 -1.58
N LYS A 44 -9.70 -10.04 -1.43
CA LYS A 44 -8.86 -10.67 -2.45
C LYS A 44 -7.66 -9.81 -2.81
N GLY A 45 -6.53 -10.15 -2.17
CA GLY A 45 -5.26 -9.45 -2.27
C GLY A 45 -5.01 -8.97 -3.68
N LEU A 46 -4.97 -7.65 -3.84
CA LEU A 46 -4.61 -6.94 -5.06
C LEU A 46 -5.21 -7.58 -6.33
N ASN A 47 -6.37 -7.11 -6.79
CA ASN A 47 -6.87 -7.38 -8.16
C ASN A 47 -5.86 -6.87 -9.21
N ILE A 48 -4.76 -7.60 -9.41
CA ILE A 48 -3.74 -7.46 -10.47
C ILE A 48 -4.32 -7.97 -11.81
N GLY A 49 -5.53 -8.57 -11.80
CA GLY A 49 -6.23 -9.06 -12.99
C GLY A 49 -6.84 -7.99 -13.91
N THR A 50 -6.66 -6.69 -13.64
CA THR A 50 -7.04 -5.62 -14.57
C THR A 50 -5.83 -4.77 -14.92
N ALA A 51 -5.00 -5.31 -15.83
CA ALA A 51 -4.00 -4.60 -16.64
C ALA A 51 -3.24 -3.46 -15.92
N LYS A 52 -2.67 -3.76 -14.74
CA LYS A 52 -1.92 -2.78 -13.93
C LYS A 52 -0.44 -3.20 -13.84
N PRO A 53 0.50 -2.25 -13.79
CA PRO A 53 1.96 -2.50 -13.91
C PRO A 53 2.61 -3.30 -12.76
N TYR A 54 1.80 -3.94 -11.91
CA TYR A 54 2.19 -4.55 -10.63
C TYR A 54 2.53 -6.05 -10.71
N LEU A 55 2.45 -6.67 -11.89
CA LEU A 55 2.70 -8.11 -12.11
C LEU A 55 4.10 -8.59 -11.66
N ASN A 56 5.06 -7.67 -11.50
CA ASN A 56 6.45 -7.99 -11.14
C ASN A 56 6.85 -7.53 -9.73
N LEU A 57 5.94 -6.94 -8.95
CA LEU A 57 6.27 -6.49 -7.59
C LEU A 57 6.29 -7.68 -6.63
N LYS A 58 7.42 -7.86 -5.94
CA LYS A 58 7.50 -8.75 -4.79
C LYS A 58 7.04 -8.00 -3.55
N PHE A 59 6.25 -8.64 -2.71
CA PHE A 59 5.78 -8.05 -1.48
C PHE A 59 5.53 -9.11 -0.41
N LYS A 60 5.65 -8.68 0.84
CA LYS A 60 5.25 -9.45 2.02
C LYS A 60 3.93 -8.92 2.54
N ILE A 61 3.04 -9.84 2.89
CA ILE A 61 1.76 -9.53 3.55
C ILE A 61 1.93 -9.76 5.04
N LYS A 62 1.48 -8.78 5.85
CA LYS A 62 1.34 -8.91 7.30
C LYS A 62 -0.13 -8.72 7.65
N ASP A 63 -0.71 -9.71 8.31
CA ASP A 63 -2.06 -9.58 8.86
C ASP A 63 -2.03 -8.70 10.12
N THR A 64 -2.93 -7.72 10.16
CA THR A 64 -3.07 -6.83 11.31
C THR A 64 -4.52 -6.70 11.71
N LYS A 65 -4.77 -6.11 12.89
CA LYS A 65 -6.13 -5.79 13.36
C LYS A 65 -6.91 -4.84 12.44
N PHE A 66 -6.24 -4.19 11.50
CA PHE A 66 -6.83 -3.25 10.53
C PHE A 66 -6.93 -3.83 9.12
N GLY A 67 -6.61 -5.12 8.94
CA GLY A 67 -6.52 -5.78 7.64
C GLY A 67 -5.08 -6.01 7.18
N PRO A 68 -4.89 -6.44 5.91
CA PRO A 68 -3.58 -6.76 5.38
C PRO A 68 -2.74 -5.49 5.18
N VAL A 69 -1.46 -5.61 5.53
CA VAL A 69 -0.43 -4.60 5.28
C VAL A 69 0.57 -5.17 4.30
N TYR A 70 0.93 -4.39 3.28
CA TYR A 70 1.84 -4.79 2.22
C TYR A 70 3.19 -4.09 2.39
N GLN A 71 4.25 -4.86 2.54
CA GLN A 71 5.62 -4.34 2.47
C GLN A 71 6.18 -4.69 1.08
N ILE A 72 6.51 -3.66 0.30
CA ILE A 72 7.08 -3.85 -1.03
C ILE A 72 8.55 -4.23 -0.89
N GLU A 73 8.96 -5.31 -1.55
CA GLU A 73 10.36 -5.69 -1.64
C GLU A 73 11.00 -4.99 -2.84
N GLY A 74 12.23 -4.49 -2.65
CA GLY A 74 13.04 -3.88 -3.71
C GLY A 74 13.53 -4.87 -4.74
#